data_AF-A0A8W8MQ19-F1
#
_entry.id   AF-A0A8W8MQ19-F1
#
_cell.length_a   1.000
_cell.length_b   1.000
_cell.length_c   1.000
_cell.angle_alpha   90.00
_cell.angle_beta   90.00
_cell.angle_gamma   90.00
#
_symmetry.space_group_name_H-M   'P 1'
#
loop_
_entity.id
_entity.type
_entity.pdbx_description
1 polymer ?
#
loop_
_entity_poly.entity_id
_entity_poly.type
_entity_poly.pdbx_seq_one_letter_code
_entity_poly.pdbx_strand_id
1 'polypeptide(L)'
;MQLGIICIILGIVIYPHKLQFAFGGIICPWSRYTSEKVASCPESQNEAEVRAKEKNCESINHKQNCTTPEKIKYHCVINEQENAFIEVCAPEYRIHGYCTEYNEVGAVVQAHHNLNCETVKPPCNSSYLSTEAYRFVRNRTQTPSTKATMFLPITLDYFNHSVLRITSKAYAHTLPPLLSLLYTVSCV
;
A
#
# COMPACT_ATOMS: atom_id res chain seq x y z
N MET A 1 -44.49 9.98 42.99
CA MET A 1 -43.92 10.78 41.88
C MET A 1 -42.42 10.57 41.89
N GLN A 2 -41.92 9.66 41.06
CA GLN A 2 -40.49 9.47 40.85
C GLN A 2 -40.28 9.34 39.35
N LEU A 3 -39.57 10.32 38.80
CA LEU A 3 -39.43 10.60 37.38
C LEU A 3 -38.76 9.43 36.66
N GLY A 4 -39.32 9.10 35.50
CA GLY A 4 -38.92 8.00 34.65
C GLY A 4 -37.50 8.12 34.14
N ILE A 5 -36.79 7.00 34.18
CA ILE A 5 -35.56 6.77 33.45
C ILE A 5 -35.98 6.58 31.99
N ILE A 6 -35.95 7.67 31.23
CA ILE A 6 -36.08 7.64 29.78
C ILE A 6 -34.80 6.98 29.27
N CYS A 7 -34.93 5.71 28.93
CA CYS A 7 -33.91 4.93 28.25
C CYS A 7 -33.78 5.51 26.83
N ILE A 8 -32.87 6.47 26.62
CA ILE A 8 -32.48 6.89 25.29
C ILE A 8 -31.51 5.82 24.77
N ILE A 9 -32.08 4.71 24.31
CA ILE A 9 -31.45 3.87 23.29
C ILE A 9 -31.39 4.74 22.04
N LEU A 10 -30.34 5.57 21.94
CA LEU A 10 -29.88 6.07 20.66
C LEU A 10 -29.52 4.83 19.87
N GLY A 11 -30.46 4.36 19.07
CA GLY A 11 -30.23 3.36 18.06
C GLY A 11 -29.07 3.85 17.22
N ILE A 12 -27.91 3.25 17.43
CA ILE A 12 -26.91 3.15 16.39
C ILE A 12 -27.59 2.28 15.34
N VAL A 13 -28.38 2.92 14.49
CA VAL A 13 -28.73 2.35 13.22
C VAL A 13 -27.40 2.31 12.49
N ILE A 14 -26.72 1.19 12.65
CA ILE A 14 -25.68 0.73 11.74
C ILE A 14 -26.43 0.46 10.44
N TYR A 15 -26.83 1.54 9.76
CA TYR A 15 -26.94 1.49 8.32
C TYR A 15 -25.60 0.93 7.88
N PRO A 16 -25.55 -0.18 7.12
CA PRO A 16 -24.35 -0.53 6.42
C PRO A 16 -24.12 0.65 5.49
N HIS A 17 -23.32 1.60 5.96
CA HIS A 17 -22.76 2.65 5.16
C HIS A 17 -21.93 1.86 4.16
N LYS A 18 -22.55 1.55 3.03
CA LYS A 18 -21.87 1.29 1.78
C LYS A 18 -21.14 2.60 1.50
N LEU A 19 -20.07 2.81 2.25
CA LEU A 19 -19.07 3.80 1.99
C LEU A 19 -18.29 3.23 0.81
N GLN A 20 -18.96 3.25 -0.35
CA GLN A 20 -18.27 3.37 -1.62
C GLN A 20 -17.59 4.72 -1.52
N PHE A 21 -16.38 4.70 -0.96
CA PHE A 21 -15.44 5.79 -1.16
C PHE A 21 -15.33 5.95 -2.68
N ALA A 22 -15.95 7.02 -3.18
CA ALA A 22 -15.79 7.47 -4.54
C ALA A 22 -14.39 8.09 -4.66
N PHE A 23 -13.37 7.24 -4.63
CA PHE A 23 -12.06 7.53 -5.18
C PHE A 23 -11.84 6.50 -6.29
N GLY A 24 -11.76 6.99 -7.52
CA GLY A 24 -11.97 6.25 -8.76
C GLY A 24 -10.86 5.28 -9.14
N GLY A 25 -10.63 4.25 -8.32
CA GLY A 25 -9.79 3.10 -8.63
C GLY A 25 -10.39 1.84 -8.02
N ILE A 26 -10.32 0.71 -8.73
CA ILE A 26 -10.71 -0.58 -8.16
C ILE A 26 -9.55 -1.02 -7.26
N ILE A 27 -9.83 -1.18 -5.97
CA ILE A 27 -8.85 -1.70 -5.03
C ILE A 27 -8.72 -3.21 -5.26
N CYS A 28 -7.50 -3.65 -5.53
CA CYS A 28 -7.13 -5.05 -5.68
C CYS A 28 -6.12 -5.41 -4.60
N PRO A 29 -6.56 -5.91 -3.42
CA PRO A 29 -5.69 -6.07 -2.26
C PRO A 29 -4.48 -6.99 -2.51
N TRP A 30 -4.62 -7.96 -3.42
CA TRP A 30 -3.53 -8.87 -3.76
C TRP A 30 -2.36 -8.19 -4.49
N SER A 31 -2.57 -7.01 -5.07
CA SER A 31 -1.48 -6.24 -5.68
C SER A 31 -0.37 -5.95 -4.66
N ARG A 32 -0.73 -5.68 -3.40
CA ARG A 32 0.23 -5.39 -2.32
C ARG A 32 1.20 -6.55 -2.07
N TYR A 33 0.77 -7.80 -2.25
CA TYR A 33 1.66 -8.95 -2.07
C TYR A 33 2.60 -9.18 -3.27
N THR A 34 2.39 -8.45 -4.37
CA THR A 34 3.25 -8.48 -5.55
C THR A 34 4.13 -7.24 -5.69
N SER A 35 3.92 -6.22 -4.83
CA SER A 35 4.68 -4.99 -4.88
C SER A 35 6.10 -5.20 -4.39
N GLU A 36 7.07 -4.79 -5.18
CA GLU A 36 8.48 -4.92 -4.89
C GLU A 36 9.21 -3.63 -5.23
N LYS A 37 10.07 -3.18 -4.31
CA LYS A 37 10.93 -2.02 -4.54
C LYS A 37 12.11 -2.45 -5.42
N VAL A 38 12.31 -1.73 -6.51
CA VAL A 38 13.38 -2.01 -7.48
C VAL A 38 14.29 -0.79 -7.63
N ALA A 39 15.55 -1.04 -8.00
CA ALA A 39 16.52 0.03 -8.21
C ALA A 39 16.15 0.94 -9.40
N SER A 40 15.57 0.35 -10.46
CA SER A 40 15.14 1.05 -11.66
C SER A 40 13.95 0.34 -12.33
N CYS A 41 13.16 1.13 -13.05
CA CYS A 41 12.19 0.62 -14.01
C CYS A 41 12.84 0.27 -15.35
N PRO A 42 12.19 -0.57 -16.18
CA PRO A 42 12.74 -0.98 -17.47
C PRO A 42 13.19 0.17 -18.38
N GLU A 43 14.33 0.00 -19.04
CA GLU A 43 14.91 0.97 -19.99
C GLU A 43 14.45 0.75 -21.43
N SER A 44 13.77 -0.35 -21.71
CA SER A 44 13.24 -0.65 -23.04
C SER A 44 11.96 -1.46 -22.95
N GLN A 45 11.20 -1.48 -24.04
CA GLN A 45 10.03 -2.34 -24.14
C GLN A 45 10.39 -3.82 -24.01
N ASN A 46 11.52 -4.25 -24.58
CA ASN A 46 11.98 -5.63 -24.46
C ASN A 46 12.28 -5.99 -22.99
N GLU A 47 12.94 -5.11 -22.24
CA GLU A 47 13.17 -5.32 -20.81
C GLU A 47 11.86 -5.33 -20.02
N ALA A 48 10.90 -4.48 -20.37
CA ALA A 48 9.58 -4.46 -19.74
C ALA A 48 8.82 -5.78 -19.97
N GLU A 49 8.91 -6.36 -21.18
CA GLU A 49 8.30 -7.65 -21.51
C GLU A 49 8.97 -8.81 -20.76
N VAL A 50 10.30 -8.80 -20.65
CA VAL A 50 11.05 -9.80 -19.86
C VAL A 50 10.66 -9.72 -18.38
N ARG A 51 10.71 -8.53 -17.78
CA ARG A 51 10.38 -8.32 -16.36
C ARG A 51 8.90 -8.61 -16.07
N ALA A 52 7.99 -8.30 -17.00
CA ALA A 52 6.58 -8.67 -16.89
C ALA A 52 6.38 -10.20 -16.86
N LYS A 53 7.11 -10.93 -17.69
CA LYS A 53 7.07 -12.40 -17.73
C LYS A 53 7.63 -13.01 -16.44
N GLU A 54 8.75 -12.47 -15.95
CA GLU A 54 9.36 -12.89 -14.67
C GLU A 54 8.45 -12.61 -13.47
N LYS A 55 7.78 -11.45 -13.45
CA LYS A 55 6.82 -11.10 -12.40
C LYS A 55 5.61 -12.04 -12.35
N ASN A 56 5.23 -12.61 -13.50
CA ASN A 56 4.18 -13.63 -13.62
C ASN A 56 2.86 -13.23 -12.92
N CYS A 57 2.27 -12.11 -13.35
CA CYS A 57 1.06 -11.58 -12.75
C CYS A 57 -0.16 -12.50 -12.85
N GLU A 58 -0.13 -13.47 -13.76
CA GLU A 58 -1.20 -14.49 -13.87
C GLU A 58 -1.29 -15.36 -12.61
N SER A 59 -0.21 -15.47 -11.83
CA SER A 59 -0.14 -16.25 -10.58
C SER A 59 -1.12 -15.76 -9.48
N ILE A 60 -1.63 -14.54 -9.59
CA ILE A 60 -2.61 -13.98 -8.64
C ILE A 60 -4.03 -13.93 -9.19
N ASN A 61 -4.27 -14.32 -10.44
CA ASN A 61 -5.59 -14.23 -11.08
C ASN A 61 -6.67 -15.01 -10.33
N HIS A 62 -6.35 -16.21 -9.85
CA HIS A 62 -7.30 -17.05 -9.10
C HIS A 62 -7.40 -16.68 -7.61
N LYS A 63 -6.57 -15.75 -7.13
CA LYS A 63 -6.52 -15.35 -5.72
C LYS A 63 -7.46 -14.17 -5.42
N GLN A 64 -7.95 -13.48 -6.44
CA GLN A 64 -8.79 -12.28 -6.32
C GLN A 64 -9.88 -12.21 -7.38
N ASN A 65 -10.92 -11.42 -7.11
CA ASN A 65 -12.01 -11.17 -8.06
C ASN A 65 -12.38 -9.67 -8.13
N CYS A 66 -11.39 -8.79 -7.91
CA CYS A 66 -11.59 -7.34 -7.93
C CYS A 66 -11.77 -6.80 -9.36
N THR A 67 -11.15 -7.43 -10.36
CA THR A 67 -11.25 -7.09 -11.78
C THR A 67 -11.11 -8.36 -12.62
N THR A 68 -11.26 -8.25 -13.95
CA THR A 68 -11.05 -9.39 -14.84
C THR A 68 -9.56 -9.77 -14.88
N PRO A 69 -9.22 -11.08 -14.96
CA PRO A 69 -7.83 -11.55 -14.99
C PRO A 69 -6.97 -10.87 -16.05
N GLU A 70 -7.53 -10.56 -17.22
CA GLU A 70 -6.80 -9.95 -18.34
C GLU A 70 -6.43 -8.50 -18.07
N LYS A 71 -6.99 -7.86 -17.04
CA LYS A 71 -6.62 -6.50 -16.63
C LYS A 71 -5.51 -6.49 -15.59
N ILE A 72 -5.22 -7.61 -14.92
CA ILE A 72 -4.09 -7.69 -14.00
C ILE A 72 -2.80 -7.74 -14.82
N LYS A 73 -2.06 -6.63 -14.84
CA LYS A 73 -0.85 -6.45 -15.63
C LYS A 73 0.31 -6.06 -14.75
N TYR A 74 1.50 -6.27 -15.31
CA TYR A 74 2.74 -5.77 -14.76
C TYR A 74 2.80 -4.24 -14.90
N HIS A 75 3.22 -3.58 -13.83
CA HIS A 75 3.52 -2.16 -13.78
C HIS A 75 4.90 -1.96 -13.20
N CYS A 76 5.62 -0.96 -13.71
CA CYS A 76 6.73 -0.34 -12.99
C CYS A 76 6.49 1.17 -12.92
N VAL A 77 6.33 1.68 -11.70
CA VAL A 77 5.86 3.04 -11.40
C VAL A 77 6.64 3.62 -10.22
N ILE A 78 6.48 4.90 -9.93
CA ILE A 78 6.92 5.48 -8.65
C ILE A 78 5.95 5.11 -7.53
N ASN A 79 6.41 5.12 -6.28
CA ASN A 79 5.50 5.13 -5.14
C ASN A 79 4.93 6.52 -4.88
N GLU A 80 3.96 6.60 -3.97
CA GLU A 80 3.28 7.84 -3.59
C GLU A 80 4.16 8.86 -2.83
N GLN A 81 5.39 8.47 -2.45
CA GLN A 81 6.40 9.37 -1.87
C GLN A 81 7.50 9.78 -2.85
N GLU A 82 7.42 9.38 -4.12
CA GLU A 82 8.38 9.75 -5.17
C GLU A 82 9.85 9.37 -4.86
N ASN A 83 10.05 8.37 -3.99
CA ASN A 83 11.37 7.99 -3.47
C ASN A 83 11.75 6.54 -3.77
N ALA A 84 10.87 5.76 -4.42
CA ALA A 84 11.14 4.40 -4.84
C ALA A 84 10.43 4.08 -6.16
N PHE A 85 11.00 3.15 -6.90
CA PHE A 85 10.30 2.48 -8.00
C PHE A 85 9.68 1.19 -7.49
N ILE A 86 8.45 0.94 -7.91
CA ILE A 86 7.65 -0.21 -7.53
C ILE A 86 7.32 -1.00 -8.78
N GLU A 87 7.72 -2.27 -8.78
CA GLU A 87 7.12 -3.26 -9.66
C GLU A 87 5.93 -3.94 -8.97
N VAL A 88 4.81 -4.06 -9.67
CA VAL A 88 3.59 -4.61 -9.07
C VAL A 88 2.68 -5.23 -10.13
N CYS A 89 1.88 -6.22 -9.72
CA CYS A 89 0.76 -6.74 -10.49
C CYS A 89 -0.54 -6.05 -10.04
N ALA A 90 -1.14 -5.25 -10.91
CA ALA A 90 -2.33 -4.47 -10.58
C ALA A 90 -3.24 -4.31 -11.81
N PRO A 91 -4.48 -3.84 -11.65
CA PRO A 91 -5.33 -3.52 -12.79
C PRO A 91 -4.72 -2.44 -13.68
N GLU A 92 -4.77 -2.65 -14.99
CA GLU A 92 -4.43 -1.64 -15.98
C GLU A 92 -5.51 -0.55 -16.05
N TYR A 93 -5.06 0.70 -16.08
CA TYR A 93 -5.89 1.88 -16.21
C TYR A 93 -5.38 2.80 -17.29
N ARG A 94 -6.28 3.60 -17.87
CA ARG A 94 -5.89 4.76 -18.66
C ARG A 94 -5.68 5.94 -17.72
N ILE A 95 -4.48 6.50 -17.71
CA ILE A 95 -4.08 7.63 -16.87
C ILE A 95 -4.12 8.91 -17.72
N HIS A 96 -4.65 9.99 -17.13
CA HIS A 96 -4.87 11.26 -17.82
C HIS A 96 -4.20 12.41 -17.06
N GLY A 97 -3.39 13.23 -17.75
CA GLY A 97 -2.84 14.50 -17.24
C GLY A 97 -1.79 14.39 -16.12
N TYR A 98 -1.54 13.20 -15.58
CA TYR A 98 -0.64 13.00 -14.45
C TYR A 98 0.26 11.78 -14.64
N CYS A 99 1.35 11.73 -13.88
CA CYS A 99 2.19 10.55 -13.74
C CYS A 99 1.43 9.42 -13.04
N THR A 100 1.89 8.19 -13.24
CA THR A 100 1.31 7.02 -12.57
C THR A 100 2.11 6.71 -11.31
N GLU A 101 1.42 6.47 -10.20
CA GLU A 101 1.98 5.93 -8.97
C GLU A 101 1.36 4.57 -8.61
N TYR A 102 2.06 3.84 -7.76
CA TYR A 102 1.44 2.82 -6.94
C TYR A 102 1.33 3.34 -5.51
N ASN A 103 0.11 3.36 -4.97
CA ASN A 103 -0.14 3.70 -3.58
C ASN A 103 -0.10 2.42 -2.74
N GLU A 104 0.97 2.24 -1.95
CA GLU A 104 1.19 1.00 -1.18
C GLU A 104 0.05 0.76 -0.14
N VAL A 105 -0.46 1.84 0.45
CA VAL A 105 -1.55 1.81 1.44
C VAL A 105 -2.90 1.48 0.77
N GLY A 106 -3.18 2.08 -0.39
CA GLY A 106 -4.41 1.85 -1.15
C GLY A 106 -4.39 0.57 -1.99
N ALA A 107 -3.22 -0.05 -2.16
CA ALA A 107 -3.00 -1.20 -3.05
C ALA A 107 -3.52 -0.95 -4.48
N VAL A 108 -3.29 0.26 -5.00
CA VAL A 108 -3.88 0.74 -6.25
C VAL A 108 -2.85 1.48 -7.11
N VAL A 109 -2.92 1.23 -8.42
CA VAL A 109 -2.22 2.03 -9.44
C VAL A 109 -3.12 3.20 -9.81
N GLN A 110 -2.63 4.43 -9.69
CA GLN A 110 -3.44 5.63 -9.87
C GLN A 110 -2.63 6.82 -10.40
N ALA A 111 -3.32 7.93 -10.65
CA ALA A 111 -2.71 9.21 -10.99
C ALA A 111 -2.01 9.82 -9.76
N HIS A 112 -0.75 10.19 -9.90
CA HIS A 112 0.00 10.95 -8.90
C HIS A 112 -0.33 12.43 -9.06
N HIS A 113 -1.29 12.93 -8.29
CA HIS A 113 -1.86 14.27 -8.49
C HIS A 113 -0.88 15.44 -8.27
N ASN A 114 0.28 15.22 -7.62
CA ASN A 114 1.33 16.25 -7.53
C ASN A 114 2.24 16.31 -8.77
N LEU A 115 2.13 15.34 -9.68
CA LEU A 115 3.02 15.17 -10.82
C LEU A 115 2.23 15.32 -12.13
N ASN A 116 1.86 16.57 -12.42
CA ASN A 116 1.16 16.94 -13.65
C ASN A 116 2.11 16.80 -14.86
N CYS A 117 1.67 16.09 -15.91
CA CYS A 117 2.48 15.83 -17.11
C CYS A 117 2.98 17.09 -17.82
N GLU A 118 2.27 18.22 -17.70
CA GLU A 118 2.64 19.49 -18.32
C GLU A 118 3.80 20.19 -17.59
N THR A 119 3.95 19.95 -16.29
CA THR A 119 4.91 20.67 -15.44
C THR A 119 6.13 19.83 -15.05
N VAL A 120 5.97 18.51 -14.98
CA VAL A 120 7.03 17.57 -14.60
C VAL A 120 8.08 17.41 -15.69
N LYS A 121 9.33 17.15 -15.26
CA LYS A 121 10.45 16.85 -16.16
C LYS A 121 11.10 15.51 -15.78
N PRO A 122 11.22 14.56 -16.71
CA PRO A 122 10.65 14.58 -18.06
C PRO A 122 9.11 14.51 -18.04
N PRO A 123 8.44 15.10 -19.05
CA PRO A 123 6.98 15.07 -19.16
C PRO A 123 6.49 13.65 -19.45
N CYS A 124 5.28 13.35 -19.00
CA CYS A 124 4.51 12.18 -19.45
C CYS A 124 3.53 12.56 -20.57
N ASN A 125 2.96 11.55 -21.23
CA ASN A 125 1.88 11.78 -22.18
C ASN A 125 0.60 12.25 -21.45
N SER A 126 -0.21 13.08 -22.10
CA SER A 126 -1.50 13.55 -21.55
C SER A 126 -2.51 12.42 -21.33
N SER A 127 -2.34 11.28 -22.02
CA SER A 127 -3.12 10.05 -21.86
C SER A 127 -2.25 8.84 -22.23
N TYR A 128 -2.18 7.83 -21.37
CA TYR A 128 -1.45 6.59 -21.61
C TYR A 128 -2.00 5.43 -20.76
N LEU A 129 -1.64 4.20 -21.10
CA LEU A 129 -1.97 3.04 -20.25
C LEU A 129 -0.97 2.98 -19.10
N SER A 130 -1.42 2.67 -17.89
CA SER A 130 -0.56 2.60 -16.71
C SER A 130 0.54 1.54 -16.82
N THR A 131 0.42 0.57 -17.73
CA THR A 131 1.46 -0.39 -18.10
C THR A 131 2.64 0.25 -18.84
N GLU A 132 2.44 1.42 -19.46
CA GLU A 132 3.47 2.16 -20.19
C GLU A 132 4.20 3.20 -19.32
N ALA A 133 3.81 3.34 -18.04
CA ALA A 133 4.35 4.35 -17.14
C ALA A 133 5.88 4.30 -16.98
N TYR A 134 6.49 3.12 -17.10
CA TYR A 134 7.94 2.92 -17.02
C TYR A 134 8.72 3.83 -17.99
N ARG A 135 8.12 4.14 -19.16
CA ARG A 135 8.73 5.00 -20.19
C ARG A 135 9.01 6.42 -19.68
N PHE A 136 8.20 6.90 -18.73
CA PHE A 136 8.29 8.26 -18.17
C PHE A 136 8.98 8.28 -16.80
N VAL A 137 8.89 7.16 -16.07
CA VAL A 137 9.41 7.03 -14.71
C VAL A 137 10.91 6.76 -14.67
N ARG A 138 11.44 5.97 -15.61
CA ARG A 138 12.86 5.54 -15.63
C ARG A 138 13.91 6.65 -15.58
N ASN A 139 13.57 7.83 -16.09
CA ASN A 139 14.47 8.99 -16.17
C ASN A 139 14.31 9.95 -14.98
N ARG A 140 13.54 9.56 -13.96
CA ARG A 140 13.31 10.40 -12.76
C ARG A 140 14.38 10.13 -11.72
N THR A 141 14.93 11.21 -11.20
CA THR A 141 15.68 11.14 -9.95
C THR A 141 14.69 10.87 -8.83
N GLN A 142 14.88 9.76 -8.12
CA GLN A 142 14.18 9.53 -6.86
C GLN A 142 14.50 10.71 -5.95
N THR A 143 13.46 11.39 -5.46
CA THR A 143 13.70 12.43 -4.47
C THR A 143 14.02 11.73 -3.16
N PRO A 144 15.18 11.98 -2.52
CA PRO A 144 15.33 11.62 -1.12
C PRO A 144 14.20 12.30 -0.39
N SER A 145 13.38 11.55 0.36
CA SER A 145 12.26 12.15 1.07
C SER A 145 12.78 13.27 1.97
N THR A 146 12.54 14.54 1.61
CA THR A 146 12.82 15.70 2.48
C THR A 146 11.81 15.80 3.63
N LYS A 147 11.22 14.67 4.01
CA LYS A 147 10.45 14.45 5.22
C LYS A 147 11.02 13.23 5.97
N ALA A 148 12.34 13.21 6.16
CA ALA A 148 12.75 13.06 7.54
C ALA A 148 12.17 14.29 8.26
N THR A 149 10.96 14.19 8.80
CA THR A 149 10.61 15.01 9.95
C THR A 149 11.72 14.72 10.93
N MET A 150 12.66 15.66 11.03
CA MET A 150 13.53 15.81 12.16
C MET A 150 12.57 15.92 13.34
N PHE A 151 12.23 14.79 13.95
CA PHE A 151 11.84 14.79 15.34
C PHE A 151 13.06 15.40 16.01
N LEU A 152 12.96 16.69 16.33
CA LEU A 152 13.80 17.28 17.35
C LEU A 152 13.80 16.28 18.51
N PRO A 153 14.96 15.86 19.04
CA PRO A 153 14.98 15.13 20.29
C PRO A 153 14.39 16.09 21.32
N ILE A 154 13.10 15.94 21.61
CA ILE A 154 12.56 16.46 22.86
C ILE A 154 13.36 15.70 23.89
N THR A 155 14.26 16.40 24.57
CA THR A 155 14.99 15.88 25.72
C THR A 155 13.96 15.25 26.64
N LEU A 156 14.01 13.92 26.76
CA LEU A 156 13.24 13.16 27.75
C LEU A 156 13.89 13.37 29.11
N ASP A 157 13.71 14.57 29.66
CA ASP A 157 13.63 14.76 31.10
C ASP A 157 12.18 15.14 31.38
N TYR A 158 11.55 14.41 32.30
CA TYR A 158 10.15 14.52 32.71
C TYR A 158 9.10 13.88 31.77
N PHE A 159 9.02 12.55 31.76
CA PHE A 159 7.77 11.87 32.14
C PHE A 159 8.09 10.47 32.63
N ASN A 160 8.21 10.37 33.95
CA ASN A 160 8.34 9.14 34.69
C ASN A 160 6.96 8.48 34.77
N HIS A 161 6.68 7.46 33.92
CA HIS A 161 6.03 6.20 34.32
C HIS A 161 5.84 5.26 33.12
N SER A 162 6.60 4.16 33.14
CA SER A 162 6.19 2.81 32.70
C SER A 162 5.87 2.57 31.22
N VAL A 163 6.90 2.35 30.39
CA VAL A 163 6.76 1.65 29.09
C VAL A 163 7.41 0.27 29.18
N LEU A 164 6.56 -0.76 29.09
CA LEU A 164 6.96 -2.14 28.81
C LEU A 164 7.55 -2.19 27.38
N ARG A 165 8.84 -2.54 27.27
CA ARG A 165 9.50 -2.87 26.00
C ARG A 165 9.14 -4.29 25.60
N ILE A 166 8.65 -4.51 24.37
CA ILE A 166 8.92 -5.76 23.66
C ILE A 166 9.29 -5.43 22.21
N THR A 167 10.58 -5.50 21.92
CA THR A 167 11.12 -5.61 20.57
C THR A 167 11.18 -7.08 20.18
N SER A 168 10.79 -7.38 18.95
CA SER A 168 10.95 -8.69 18.32
C SER A 168 12.42 -9.01 18.09
N LYS A 169 12.84 -10.21 18.51
CA LYS A 169 13.99 -10.91 17.93
C LYS A 169 13.68 -12.41 17.94
N ALA A 170 13.63 -12.98 16.75
CA ALA A 170 13.53 -14.41 16.52
C ALA A 170 14.82 -15.11 16.97
N TYR A 171 14.68 -16.26 17.64
CA TYR A 171 15.69 -17.33 17.60
C TYR A 171 14.97 -18.67 17.84
N ALA A 172 15.09 -19.55 16.85
CA ALA A 172 14.69 -20.95 16.93
C ALA A 172 15.59 -21.69 17.92
N HIS A 173 15.05 -22.61 18.74
CA HIS A 173 15.75 -23.78 19.26
C HIS A 173 14.73 -24.75 19.94
N THR A 174 14.53 -25.92 19.31
CA THR A 174 14.42 -27.29 19.89
C THR A 174 13.62 -27.57 21.20
N LEU A 175 12.57 -28.42 21.08
CA LEU A 175 11.84 -29.20 22.11
C LEU A 175 12.71 -30.35 22.74
N PRO A 176 12.26 -31.16 23.75
CA PRO A 176 11.45 -30.98 25.00
C PRO A 176 12.13 -31.77 26.20
N PRO A 177 11.50 -32.30 27.30
CA PRO A 177 10.12 -32.21 27.87
C PRO A 177 10.00 -32.03 29.42
N LEU A 178 8.74 -32.06 29.94
CA LEU A 178 8.25 -32.24 31.34
C LEU A 178 8.38 -30.98 32.23
N LEU A 179 7.35 -30.46 32.92
CA LEU A 179 6.34 -31.09 33.77
C LEU A 179 5.09 -30.18 33.95
N SER A 180 3.98 -30.81 34.29
CA SER A 180 2.65 -30.26 34.67
C SER A 180 2.66 -29.06 35.62
N LEU A 181 1.76 -28.09 35.41
CA LEU A 181 0.77 -27.67 36.40
C LEU A 181 -0.34 -26.81 35.75
N LEU A 182 -1.56 -27.28 35.96
CA LEU A 182 -2.85 -26.66 35.65
C LEU A 182 -2.98 -25.30 36.36
N TYR A 183 -3.54 -24.29 35.71
CA TYR A 183 -4.54 -23.38 36.32
C TYR A 183 -5.34 -22.72 35.19
N THR A 184 -6.62 -23.10 35.09
CA THR A 184 -7.68 -22.30 34.46
C THR A 184 -8.08 -21.19 35.44
N VAL A 185 -8.51 -20.01 34.95
CA VAL A 185 -9.72 -19.28 35.38
C VAL A 185 -10.01 -18.15 34.37
N SER A 186 -11.28 -18.06 34.02
CA SER A 186 -11.95 -17.21 33.04
C SER A 186 -11.96 -15.70 33.37
N CYS A 187 -12.05 -14.87 32.32
CA CYS A 187 -12.31 -13.43 32.45
C CYS A 187 -13.82 -13.14 32.58
N VAL A 188 -14.15 -12.21 33.49
CA VAL A 188 -15.41 -11.47 33.59
C VAL A 188 -15.41 -10.33 32.59
#